data_AF-A0A6B3H7M3-F1
#
_entry.id   AF-A0A6B3H7M3-F1
#
_cell.length_a   1.000
_cell.length_b   1.000
_cell.length_c   1.000
_cell.angle_alpha   90.00
_cell.angle_beta   90.00
_cell.angle_gamma   90.00
#
_symmetry.space_group_name_H-M   'P 1'
#
loop_
_entity.id
_entity.type
_entity.pdbx_description
1 polymer ?
#
loop_
_entity_poly.entity_id
_entity_poly.type
_entity_poly.pdbx_seq_one_letter_code
_entity_poly.pdbx_strand_id
1 'polypeptide(L)'
;IMAMIAACIIDPGLYFAINAPVGVIGDSVQSASQAVADFGFTITPDALAQAAKDVEEASLLSRTGGAPTFALGMSEIFSAVVGGTAMKAFWYHFAIMFEALFILTT
;
A
#
# COMPACT_ATOMS: atom_id res chain seq x y z
N ILE A 1 -10.17 2.83 12.44
CA ILE A 1 -10.62 4.19 12.02
C ILE A 1 -9.61 4.84 11.09
N MET A 2 -8.35 5.09 11.50
CA MET A 2 -7.34 5.73 10.63
C MET A 2 -7.08 4.97 9.32
N ALA A 3 -6.94 3.64 9.38
CA ALA A 3 -6.77 2.81 8.19
C ALA A 3 -7.98 2.87 7.22
N MET A 4 -9.20 3.05 7.74
CA MET A 4 -10.38 3.19 6.88
C MET A 4 -10.39 4.54 6.16
N ILE A 5 -10.00 5.61 6.85
CA ILE A 5 -9.87 6.94 6.23
C ILE A 5 -8.78 6.89 5.13
N ALA A 6 -7.65 6.25 5.42
CA ALA A 6 -6.58 6.01 4.45
C ALA A 6 -7.07 5.17 3.25
N ALA A 7 -7.89 4.13 3.48
CA ALA A 7 -8.44 3.33 2.39
C ALA A 7 -9.33 4.16 1.43
N CYS A 8 -9.97 5.23 1.91
CA CYS A 8 -10.83 6.09 1.08
C CYS A 8 -10.06 6.99 0.09
N ILE A 9 -8.73 7.08 0.20
CA ILE A 9 -7.90 7.95 -0.67
C ILE A 9 -6.93 7.17 -1.54
N ILE A 10 -6.72 5.88 -1.26
CA ILE A 10 -5.85 5.00 -2.06
C ILE A 10 -6.63 4.56 -3.30
N ASP A 11 -5.92 4.41 -4.42
CA ASP A 11 -6.50 3.79 -5.62
C ASP A 11 -7.09 2.40 -5.26
N PRO A 12 -8.36 2.12 -5.59
CA PRO A 12 -8.98 0.85 -5.23
C PRO A 12 -8.20 -0.38 -5.73
N GLY A 13 -7.62 -0.32 -6.93
CA GLY A 13 -6.84 -1.42 -7.48
C GLY A 13 -5.56 -1.66 -6.67
N LEU A 14 -4.88 -0.60 -6.26
CA LEU A 14 -3.73 -0.67 -5.35
C LEU A 14 -4.13 -1.22 -3.98
N TYR A 15 -5.25 -0.76 -3.42
CA TYR A 15 -5.78 -1.24 -2.14
C TYR A 15 -6.02 -2.75 -2.15
N PHE A 16 -6.65 -3.29 -3.20
CA PHE A 16 -6.91 -4.72 -3.32
C PHE A 16 -5.63 -5.52 -3.58
N ALA A 17 -4.68 -5.01 -4.38
CA ALA A 17 -3.39 -5.67 -4.56
C ALA A 17 -2.59 -5.81 -3.25
N ILE A 18 -2.73 -4.83 -2.34
CA ILE A 18 -2.07 -4.86 -1.02
C ILE A 18 -2.78 -5.82 -0.07
N ASN A 19 -4.11 -5.74 0.02
CA ASN A 19 -4.87 -6.40 1.09
C ASN A 19 -5.45 -7.76 0.71
N ALA A 20 -5.42 -8.14 -0.57
CA ALA A 20 -5.88 -9.46 -0.97
C ALA A 20 -4.80 -10.54 -0.69
N PRO A 21 -5.21 -11.73 -0.24
CA PRO A 21 -4.29 -12.81 0.06
C PRO A 21 -3.61 -13.32 -1.22
N VAL A 22 -2.36 -13.77 -1.08
CA VAL A 22 -1.53 -14.28 -2.20
C VAL A 22 -2.20 -15.42 -2.97
N GLY A 23 -3.01 -16.24 -2.29
CA GLY A 23 -3.77 -17.32 -2.95
C GLY A 23 -4.85 -16.83 -3.91
N VAL A 24 -5.20 -15.55 -3.88
CA VAL A 24 -6.21 -14.95 -4.75
C VAL A 24 -5.56 -14.10 -5.85
N ILE A 25 -4.54 -13.31 -5.53
CA ILE A 25 -3.89 -12.38 -6.49
C ILE A 25 -2.57 -12.91 -7.08
N GLY A 26 -2.03 -14.01 -6.56
CA GLY A 26 -0.70 -14.50 -6.90
C GLY A 26 0.45 -13.67 -6.29
N ASP A 27 1.67 -14.05 -6.62
CA ASP A 27 2.91 -13.48 -6.06
C ASP A 27 3.62 -12.48 -6.98
N SER A 28 3.07 -12.24 -8.18
CA SER A 28 3.64 -11.35 -9.19
C SER A 28 2.77 -10.12 -9.44
N VAL A 29 3.38 -9.02 -9.89
CA VAL A 29 2.63 -7.81 -10.27
C VAL A 29 1.72 -8.07 -11.48
N GLN A 30 2.05 -9.03 -12.34
CA GLN A 30 1.23 -9.44 -13.48
C GLN A 30 -0.01 -10.19 -13.03
N SER A 31 0.14 -11.21 -12.18
CA SER A 31 -1.00 -11.97 -11.64
C SER A 31 -1.89 -11.07 -10.79
N ALA A 32 -1.30 -10.16 -10.01
CA ALA A 32 -2.06 -9.26 -9.14
C ALA A 32 -2.88 -8.26 -9.96
N SER A 33 -2.29 -7.66 -11.00
CA SER A 33 -3.00 -6.77 -11.93
C SER A 33 -4.20 -7.46 -12.59
N GLN A 34 -4.04 -8.72 -13.01
CA GLN A 34 -5.12 -9.52 -13.61
C GLN A 34 -6.23 -9.85 -12.59
N ALA A 35 -5.86 -10.36 -11.42
CA ALA A 35 -6.84 -10.70 -10.39
C ALA A 35 -7.62 -9.48 -9.88
N VAL A 36 -6.97 -8.31 -9.78
CA VAL A 36 -7.64 -7.06 -9.41
C VAL A 36 -8.62 -6.62 -10.50
N ALA A 37 -8.35 -6.90 -11.78
CA ALA A 37 -9.30 -6.70 -12.87
C ALA A 37 -10.57 -7.55 -12.70
N ASP A 38 -10.43 -8.79 -12.22
CA ASP A 38 -11.57 -9.67 -11.91
C ASP A 38 -12.42 -9.15 -10.74
N PHE A 39 -11.86 -8.32 -9.86
CA PHE A 39 -12.62 -7.60 -8.82
C PHE A 39 -13.35 -6.37 -9.34
N GLY A 40 -13.17 -6.02 -10.62
CA GLY A 40 -13.78 -4.83 -11.25
C GLY A 40 -12.95 -3.55 -11.13
N PHE A 41 -11.66 -3.66 -10.78
CA PHE A 41 -10.76 -2.51 -10.66
C PHE A 41 -9.56 -2.64 -11.60
N THR A 42 -9.04 -1.53 -12.11
CA THR A 42 -7.93 -1.57 -13.07
C THR A 42 -6.67 -0.98 -12.47
N ILE A 43 -5.59 -1.77 -12.42
CA ILE A 43 -4.26 -1.29 -12.07
C ILE A 43 -3.22 -1.99 -12.94
N THR A 44 -2.21 -1.27 -13.43
CA THR A 44 -1.18 -1.86 -14.29
C THR A 44 -0.07 -2.52 -13.44
N PRO A 45 0.63 -3.53 -13.98
CA PRO A 45 1.79 -4.11 -13.30
C PRO A 45 2.89 -3.07 -13.02
N ASP A 46 3.09 -2.13 -13.95
CA ASP A 46 4.06 -1.04 -13.79
C ASP A 46 3.67 -0.10 -12.65
N ALA A 47 2.38 0.22 -12.49
CA ALA A 47 1.90 1.04 -11.38
C ALA A 47 2.11 0.33 -10.03
N LEU A 48 1.88 -0.98 -9.96
CA LEU A 48 2.17 -1.77 -8.75
C LEU A 48 3.66 -1.79 -8.41
N ALA A 49 4.51 -2.01 -9.42
CA ALA A 49 5.96 -1.99 -9.25
C ALA A 49 6.47 -0.59 -8.86
N GLN A 50 5.89 0.46 -9.43
CA GLN A 50 6.23 1.83 -9.10
C GLN A 50 5.78 2.19 -7.68
N ALA A 51 4.58 1.79 -7.25
CA ALA A 51 4.10 2.01 -5.90
C ALA A 51 5.04 1.38 -4.85
N ALA A 52 5.57 0.18 -5.12
CA ALA A 52 6.57 -0.46 -4.26
C ALA A 52 7.88 0.35 -4.21
N LYS A 53 8.39 0.80 -5.37
CA LYS A 53 9.59 1.64 -5.45
C LYS A 53 9.45 2.98 -4.73
N ASP A 54 8.30 3.64 -4.90
CA ASP A 54 7.99 4.94 -4.29
C ASP A 54 8.09 4.92 -2.76
N VAL A 55 7.85 3.75 -2.16
CA VAL A 55 7.93 3.55 -0.72
C VAL A 55 9.13 2.71 -0.30
N GLU A 56 10.07 2.43 -1.21
CA GLU A 56 11.28 1.64 -1.00
C GLU A 56 11.03 0.21 -0.48
N GLU A 57 9.94 -0.41 -0.91
CA GLU A 57 9.61 -1.80 -0.61
C GLU A 57 9.86 -2.72 -1.80
N ALA A 58 10.30 -3.96 -1.54
CA ALA A 58 10.50 -4.95 -2.58
C ALA A 58 9.19 -5.35 -3.27
N SER A 59 8.10 -5.39 -2.50
CA SER A 59 6.75 -5.64 -2.98
C SER A 59 5.73 -5.14 -1.95
N LEU A 60 4.61 -4.62 -2.45
CA LEU A 60 3.45 -4.25 -1.65
C LEU A 60 2.33 -5.31 -1.69
N LEU A 61 2.50 -6.36 -2.50
CA LEU A 61 1.47 -7.38 -2.71
C LEU A 61 1.22 -8.16 -1.42
N SER A 62 -0.06 -8.41 -1.14
CA SER A 62 -0.53 -9.24 -0.01
C SER A 62 -0.04 -8.85 1.38
N ARG A 63 0.38 -7.59 1.58
CA ARG A 63 0.60 -6.98 2.90
C ARG A 63 -0.74 -6.62 3.56
N THR A 64 -1.47 -7.67 3.94
CA THR A 64 -2.83 -7.56 4.47
C THR A 64 -2.83 -6.89 5.83
N GLY A 65 -3.66 -5.84 5.98
CA GLY A 65 -3.91 -5.25 7.29
C GLY A 65 -4.15 -3.75 7.27
N GLY A 66 -4.55 -3.23 8.42
CA GLY A 66 -4.80 -1.80 8.60
C GLY A 66 -3.54 -0.96 8.53
N ALA A 67 -2.39 -1.48 8.97
CA ALA A 67 -1.16 -0.71 9.05
C ALA A 67 -0.48 -0.48 7.70
N PRO A 68 -0.31 -1.46 6.79
CA PRO A 68 0.17 -1.20 5.43
C PRO A 68 -0.73 -0.22 4.67
N THR A 69 -2.05 -0.37 4.82
CA THR A 69 -3.05 0.55 4.26
C THR A 69 -2.90 1.97 4.82
N PHE A 70 -2.73 2.09 6.14
CA PHE A 70 -2.53 3.39 6.79
C PHE A 70 -1.22 4.04 6.35
N ALA A 71 -0.12 3.28 6.28
CA ALA A 71 1.19 3.77 5.90
C ALA A 71 1.21 4.30 4.47
N LEU A 72 0.56 3.59 3.53
CA LEU A 72 0.39 4.06 2.16
C LEU A 72 -0.47 5.32 2.09
N GLY A 73 -1.64 5.34 2.74
CA GLY A 73 -2.49 6.54 2.72
C GLY A 73 -1.80 7.75 3.35
N MET A 74 -1.04 7.53 4.42
CA MET A 74 -0.21 8.57 5.05
C MET A 74 0.86 9.08 4.09
N SER A 75 1.58 8.19 3.39
CA SER A 75 2.63 8.60 2.46
C SER A 75 2.07 9.38 1.27
N GLU A 76 0.88 9.03 0.76
CA GLU A 76 0.19 9.80 -0.28
C GLU A 76 -0.21 11.20 0.20
N ILE A 77 -0.86 11.32 1.38
CA ILE A 77 -1.27 12.62 1.94
C ILE A 77 -0.07 13.52 2.18
N PHE A 78 0.95 13.02 2.88
CA PHE A 78 2.06 13.86 3.28
C PHE A 78 3.00 14.18 2.14
N SER A 79 3.23 13.27 1.18
CA SER A 79 4.03 13.62 -0.01
C SER A 79 3.38 14.69 -0.87
N ALA A 80 2.04 14.76 -0.90
CA ALA A 80 1.30 15.81 -1.61
C ALA A 80 1.34 17.20 -0.91
N VAL A 81 1.53 17.25 0.41
CA VAL A 81 1.45 18.49 1.20
C VAL A 81 2.82 18.96 1.72
N VAL A 82 3.74 18.04 2.02
CA VAL A 82 5.04 18.29 2.66
C VAL A 82 6.12 17.36 2.12
N GLY A 83 7.12 17.91 1.41
CA GLY A 83 8.36 17.20 1.07
C GLY A 83 8.38 16.49 -0.30
N GLY A 84 7.28 16.52 -1.07
CA GLY A 84 7.22 15.98 -2.43
C GLY A 84 7.40 14.46 -2.51
N THR A 85 7.44 13.91 -3.73
CA THR A 85 7.54 12.46 -3.99
C THR A 85 8.77 11.82 -3.33
N ALA A 86 9.84 12.59 -3.11
CA ALA A 86 11.07 12.13 -2.47
C ALA A 86 10.90 11.71 -1.00
N MET A 87 9.87 12.19 -0.30
CA MET A 87 9.62 11.87 1.12
C MET A 87 8.60 10.74 1.31
N LYS A 88 8.08 10.14 0.23
CA LYS A 88 7.03 9.12 0.28
C LYS A 88 7.49 7.87 1.04
N ALA A 89 8.69 7.37 0.77
CA ALA A 89 9.31 6.27 1.51
C ALA A 89 9.55 6.59 3.00
N PHE A 90 9.99 7.80 3.32
CA PHE A 90 10.16 8.24 4.71
C PHE A 90 8.83 8.19 5.47
N TRP A 91 7.77 8.77 4.92
CA TRP A 91 6.46 8.79 5.57
C TRP A 91 5.84 7.40 5.69
N TYR A 92 6.04 6.54 4.69
CA TYR A 92 5.58 5.16 4.73
C TYR A 92 6.27 4.36 5.85
N HIS A 93 7.61 4.40 5.92
CA HIS A 93 8.37 3.68 6.96
C HIS A 93 8.11 4.24 8.36
N PHE A 94 8.00 5.57 8.49
CA PHE A 94 7.62 6.22 9.74
C PHE A 94 6.28 5.68 10.24
N ALA A 95 5.28 5.56 9.37
CA ALA A 95 3.96 5.05 9.74
C ALA A 95 3.98 3.57 10.18
N ILE A 96 4.75 2.71 9.51
CA ILE A 96 4.89 1.30 9.88
C ILE A 96 5.61 1.12 11.23
N MET A 97 6.59 1.98 11.56
CA MET A 97 7.26 1.93 12.86
C MET A 97 6.31 2.15 14.04
N PHE A 98 5.23 2.92 13.87
CA PHE A 98 4.21 3.05 14.94
C PHE A 98 3.42 1.77 15.17
N GLU A 99 3.11 0.99 14.12
CA GLU A 99 2.47 -0.31 14.30
C GLU A 99 3.37 -1.24 15.14
N ALA A 100 4.66 -1.31 14.81
CA ALA A 100 5.63 -2.10 15.57
C ALA A 100 5.68 -1.65 17.04
N LEU A 101 5.62 -0.34 17.30
CA LEU A 101 5.59 0.20 18.66
C LEU A 101 4.32 -0.23 19.43
N PHE A 102 3.15 -0.25 18.79
CA PHE A 102 1.90 -0.68 19.42
C PHE A 102 1.87 -2.18 19.75
N ILE A 103 2.50 -3.02 18.93
CA ILE A 103 2.56 -4.48 19.18
C ILE A 103 3.62 -4.83 20.24
N LEU A 104 4.69 -4.05 20.34
CA LEU A 104 5.83 -4.32 21.24
C LEU A 104 5.70 -3.68 22.64
N THR A 105 4.64 -2.91 22.90
CA THR A 105 4.42 -2.23 24.20
C THR A 105 3.32 -2.85 25.07
N THR A 106 2.78 -4.01 24.67
CA THR A 106 1.83 -4.82 25.45
C THR A 106 2.52 -5.97 26.15
#